data_AF-A0A1S3ES48-F1
#
_entry.id   AF-A0A1S3ES48-F1
#
_cell.length_a   1.000
_cell.length_b   1.000
_cell.length_c   1.000
_cell.angle_alpha   90.00
_cell.angle_beta   90.00
_cell.angle_gamma   90.00
#
_symmetry.space_group_name_H-M   'P 1'
#
loop_
_entity.id
_entity.type
_entity.pdbx_description
1 polymer ?
#
loop_
_entity_poly.entity_id
_entity_poly.type
_entity_poly.pdbx_seq_one_letter_code
_entity_poly.pdbx_strand_id
1 'polypeptide(L)'
;MEIIRSNFKSNLHKVYQAIEEADFFAIDGEFSGISDGPSVTTLTNGFDTPEERYQKLKKHSMDFLLFQFGLCTFKYDHTDSKYITKSFNFYVFPKPFSRSSPDVKFVCQSSSIDFLASQGFDFNKVFRNGIPYLNQEEERQLREQYDEKRSQANGSGALAYASPNTSQCPVTVPEDQKKFIEQVVAKIEDLLQSEENKNLDLEPCTGFQRKLIYQTLSWKYPKGIHVETLETEKKERYIVVSKVDEEERKRREQQKHAKEQEELNDAVGFSRVIHAIANSGKLVVGHNMLLDVMHTVHQFYCPLPPDLNEFKEMTACVFPRLLDTKLMASTQPFKEIINNTSLAELEKRLKETPFNPPKVESAEGFPSYNTASEQLHEAGYDAYITGLCFISMADYLGSFLGPPKIHVSARSKLIEPFFNKLFLMRILDIPYLNLEGPDLQPKRDHVLHVTFPKEWKTSDLYQLFSAFGNIHISWIDDTSAFVSLSQPDLVKIAVNTSKYAESYRIQTYAEYVGKKQEEKQTKRKWTEDSWQEVERKRLDTKTLSHELQNHDFCTNSFSATSTMGEKNVSPGAGEAGSEDGVAGEESECEAEPLSEGRKKAKKLKRMKKELPRAGSCTDSPAKLFEVPDTW
;
A
#
# COMPACT_ATOMS: atom_id res chain seq x y z
N MET A 1 -14.53 -2.41 13.04
CA MET A 1 -13.51 -2.92 13.99
C MET A 1 -12.20 -2.22 13.72
N GLU A 2 -11.50 -1.79 14.76
CA GLU A 2 -10.19 -1.13 14.63
C GLU A 2 -9.05 -2.16 14.59
N ILE A 3 -8.37 -2.29 13.47
CA ILE A 3 -7.31 -3.26 13.25
C ILE A 3 -5.96 -2.53 13.07
N ILE A 4 -5.04 -2.81 13.98
CA ILE A 4 -3.68 -2.27 14.07
C ILE A 4 -2.68 -3.42 14.21
N ARG A 5 -1.37 -3.13 14.15
CA ARG A 5 -0.29 -4.14 14.19
C ARG A 5 -0.42 -5.15 15.31
N SER A 6 -0.76 -4.71 16.53
CA SER A 6 -0.82 -5.58 17.71
C SER A 6 -1.99 -6.58 17.69
N ASN A 7 -3.07 -6.31 16.94
CA ASN A 7 -4.27 -7.14 16.90
C ASN A 7 -4.58 -7.70 15.49
N PHE A 8 -3.77 -7.39 14.48
CA PHE A 8 -3.97 -7.84 13.10
C PHE A 8 -4.03 -9.37 13.01
N LYS A 9 -2.98 -10.04 13.49
CA LYS A 9 -2.85 -11.50 13.41
C LYS A 9 -3.97 -12.24 14.14
N SER A 10 -4.35 -11.77 15.34
CA SER A 10 -5.40 -12.40 16.14
C SER A 10 -6.79 -12.23 15.52
N ASN A 11 -7.02 -11.20 14.70
CA ASN A 11 -8.29 -10.97 14.02
C ASN A 11 -8.31 -11.41 12.55
N LEU A 12 -7.16 -11.78 11.97
CA LEU A 12 -7.06 -12.12 10.54
C LEU A 12 -8.00 -13.26 10.12
N HIS A 13 -8.19 -14.28 10.96
CA HIS A 13 -9.15 -15.35 10.70
C HIS A 13 -10.60 -14.84 10.60
N LYS A 14 -10.99 -13.84 11.40
CA LYS A 14 -12.31 -13.20 11.32
C LYS A 14 -12.48 -12.40 10.04
N VAL A 15 -11.40 -11.76 9.58
CA VAL A 15 -11.37 -11.03 8.31
C VAL A 15 -11.55 -12.01 7.15
N TYR A 16 -10.81 -13.12 7.11
CA TYR A 16 -10.98 -14.14 6.09
C TYR A 16 -12.37 -14.76 6.10
N GLN A 17 -12.92 -15.09 7.27
CA GLN A 17 -14.29 -15.58 7.37
C GLN A 17 -15.30 -14.55 6.84
N ALA A 18 -15.14 -13.26 7.17
CA ALA A 18 -16.00 -12.20 6.66
C ALA A 18 -15.90 -12.07 5.12
N ILE A 19 -14.69 -12.18 4.57
CA ILE A 19 -14.46 -12.18 3.12
C ILE A 19 -15.12 -13.40 2.48
N GLU A 20 -14.94 -14.60 3.04
CA GLU A 20 -15.45 -15.86 2.50
C GLU A 20 -16.98 -15.94 2.52
N GLU A 21 -17.64 -15.42 3.55
CA GLU A 21 -19.10 -15.52 3.71
C GLU A 21 -19.90 -14.43 2.96
N ALA A 22 -19.27 -13.34 2.55
CA ALA A 22 -19.96 -12.19 1.95
C ALA A 22 -20.46 -12.45 0.52
N ASP A 23 -21.45 -11.68 0.10
CA ASP A 23 -21.86 -11.59 -1.31
C ASP A 23 -21.01 -10.58 -2.08
N PHE A 24 -20.66 -9.46 -1.44
CA PHE A 24 -19.80 -8.40 -1.98
C PHE A 24 -19.15 -7.60 -0.85
N PHE A 25 -18.21 -6.74 -1.21
CA PHE A 25 -17.51 -5.82 -0.31
C PHE A 25 -17.69 -4.39 -0.77
N ALA A 26 -17.64 -3.45 0.17
CA ALA A 26 -17.35 -2.07 -0.12
C ALA A 26 -16.02 -1.68 0.54
N ILE A 27 -15.25 -0.83 -0.14
CA ILE A 27 -13.95 -0.34 0.31
C ILE A 27 -13.87 1.17 0.17
N ASP A 28 -13.00 1.76 0.98
CA ASP A 28 -12.64 3.17 0.96
C ASP A 28 -11.25 3.34 1.60
N GLY A 29 -10.51 4.41 1.28
CA GLY A 29 -9.17 4.65 1.76
C GLY A 29 -8.94 6.09 2.20
N GLU A 30 -8.28 6.27 3.34
CA GLU A 30 -7.78 7.59 3.75
C GLU A 30 -6.31 7.76 3.38
N PHE A 31 -6.00 8.93 2.82
CA PHE A 31 -4.69 9.25 2.28
C PHE A 31 -3.97 10.34 3.08
N SER A 32 -2.63 10.30 3.08
CA SER A 32 -1.80 11.39 3.64
C SER A 32 -1.90 12.69 2.82
N GLY A 33 -2.48 12.65 1.63
CA GLY A 33 -2.76 13.78 0.76
C GLY A 33 -3.33 13.33 -0.59
N ILE A 34 -3.65 14.29 -1.46
CA ILE A 34 -4.34 14.02 -2.74
C ILE A 34 -3.47 14.39 -3.94
N SER A 35 -2.75 15.52 -3.87
CA SER A 35 -1.95 16.03 -4.99
C SER A 35 -0.78 16.88 -4.49
N ASP A 36 0.41 16.62 -5.03
CA ASP A 36 1.62 17.46 -4.85
C ASP A 36 1.82 18.47 -6.00
N GLY A 37 1.01 18.31 -7.06
CA GLY A 37 1.13 19.04 -8.30
C GLY A 37 0.48 20.43 -8.30
N PRO A 38 0.35 21.08 -9.47
CA PRO A 38 -0.36 22.35 -9.62
C PRO A 38 -1.82 22.22 -9.17
N SER A 39 -2.56 23.34 -9.15
CA SER A 39 -3.96 23.36 -8.68
C SER A 39 -4.78 22.17 -9.17
N VAL A 40 -5.73 21.68 -8.35
CA VAL A 40 -6.58 20.51 -8.68
C VAL A 40 -7.18 20.62 -10.09
N THR A 41 -7.50 21.84 -10.54
CA THR A 41 -8.01 22.15 -11.88
C THR A 41 -7.05 21.74 -13.01
N THR A 42 -5.73 21.91 -12.82
CA THR A 42 -4.69 21.52 -13.78
C THR A 42 -4.47 20.01 -13.79
N LEU A 43 -4.52 19.37 -12.61
CA LEU A 43 -4.44 17.92 -12.47
C LEU A 43 -5.63 17.20 -13.10
N THR A 44 -6.81 17.82 -13.05
CA THR A 44 -8.07 17.28 -13.55
C THR A 44 -8.58 18.05 -14.77
N ASN A 45 -7.72 18.26 -15.78
CA ASN A 45 -8.10 18.95 -17.01
C ASN A 45 -9.27 18.22 -17.70
N GLY A 46 -10.27 18.99 -18.11
CA GLY A 46 -11.54 18.48 -18.64
C GLY A 46 -11.44 17.74 -19.96
N PHE A 47 -10.34 17.89 -20.69
CA PHE A 47 -10.04 17.23 -21.96
C PHE A 47 -8.84 16.29 -21.87
N ASP A 48 -8.43 15.87 -20.67
CA ASP A 48 -7.45 14.80 -20.57
C ASP A 48 -7.97 13.55 -21.30
N THR A 49 -7.09 12.87 -22.03
CA THR A 49 -7.31 11.46 -22.37
C THR A 49 -7.18 10.61 -21.10
N PRO A 50 -7.78 9.41 -21.05
CA PRO A 50 -7.62 8.51 -19.90
C PRO A 50 -6.16 8.22 -19.58
N GLU A 51 -5.33 8.06 -20.60
CA GLU A 51 -3.87 7.90 -20.47
C GLU A 51 -3.23 9.13 -19.82
N GLU A 52 -3.53 10.35 -20.29
CA GLU A 52 -2.99 11.58 -19.69
C GLU A 52 -3.45 11.75 -18.23
N ARG A 53 -4.70 11.41 -17.93
CA ARG A 53 -5.21 11.42 -16.56
C ARG A 53 -4.43 10.45 -15.67
N TYR A 54 -4.26 9.22 -16.14
CA TYR A 54 -3.49 8.20 -15.43
C TYR A 54 -2.06 8.67 -15.15
N GLN A 55 -1.36 9.22 -16.15
CA GLN A 55 -0.01 9.75 -15.97
C GLN A 55 0.07 10.87 -14.94
N LYS A 56 -0.89 11.80 -14.96
CA LYS A 56 -0.95 12.90 -13.99
C LYS A 56 -1.14 12.38 -12.58
N LEU A 57 -2.10 11.48 -12.36
CA LEU A 57 -2.36 10.89 -11.04
C LEU A 57 -1.18 10.03 -10.57
N LYS A 58 -0.59 9.21 -11.45
CA LYS A 58 0.60 8.43 -11.14
C LYS A 58 1.76 9.32 -10.68
N LYS A 59 1.96 10.45 -11.36
CA LYS A 59 3.06 11.37 -11.04
C LYS A 59 2.82 12.20 -9.79
N HIS A 60 1.59 12.62 -9.54
CA HIS A 60 1.28 13.66 -8.55
C HIS A 60 0.50 13.18 -7.32
N SER A 61 0.01 11.94 -7.34
CA SER A 61 -0.81 11.40 -6.26
C SER A 61 -0.20 10.14 -5.62
N MET A 62 0.70 9.42 -6.29
CA MET A 62 1.19 8.14 -5.76
C MET A 62 2.31 8.25 -4.73
N ASP A 63 2.89 9.45 -4.54
CA ASP A 63 3.83 9.73 -3.45
C ASP A 63 3.13 9.88 -2.09
N PHE A 64 1.78 9.97 -2.08
CA PHE A 64 0.98 9.94 -0.86
C PHE A 64 0.71 8.50 -0.41
N LEU A 65 0.55 8.34 0.90
CA LEU A 65 0.33 7.06 1.54
C LEU A 65 -1.17 6.84 1.76
N LEU A 66 -1.67 5.65 1.41
CA LEU A 66 -2.94 5.12 1.90
C LEU A 66 -2.64 4.50 3.26
N PHE A 67 -3.12 5.10 4.34
CA PHE A 67 -2.75 4.67 5.70
C PHE A 67 -3.90 4.15 6.56
N GLN A 68 -5.13 4.25 6.06
CA GLN A 68 -6.31 3.63 6.62
C GLN A 68 -7.09 3.01 5.47
N PHE A 69 -7.33 1.71 5.53
CA PHE A 69 -8.14 0.98 4.57
C PHE A 69 -9.44 0.55 5.23
N GLY A 70 -10.56 1.04 4.71
CA GLY A 70 -11.91 0.67 5.11
C GLY A 70 -12.37 -0.55 4.33
N LEU A 71 -12.89 -1.55 5.04
CA LEU A 71 -13.54 -2.71 4.44
C LEU A 71 -14.87 -2.95 5.13
N CYS A 72 -15.95 -2.95 4.37
CA CYS A 72 -17.26 -3.39 4.84
C CYS A 72 -17.74 -4.59 4.02
N THR A 73 -18.02 -5.69 4.70
CA THR A 73 -18.54 -6.91 4.07
C THR A 73 -20.06 -6.95 4.16
N PHE A 74 -20.73 -7.43 3.11
CA PHE A 74 -22.19 -7.52 3.05
C PHE A 74 -22.61 -8.93 2.67
N LYS A 75 -23.45 -9.54 3.50
CA LYS A 75 -24.08 -10.85 3.24
C LYS A 75 -25.59 -10.69 3.30
N TYR A 76 -26.30 -11.12 2.27
CA TYR A 76 -27.76 -11.10 2.29
C TYR A 76 -28.31 -12.31 3.04
N ASP A 77 -29.14 -12.07 4.05
CA ASP A 77 -29.92 -13.11 4.71
C ASP A 77 -31.30 -13.21 4.05
N HIS A 78 -31.49 -14.32 3.32
CA HIS A 78 -32.74 -14.61 2.64
C HIS A 78 -33.92 -14.88 3.59
N THR A 79 -33.66 -15.27 4.84
CA THR A 79 -34.71 -15.60 5.82
C THR A 79 -35.39 -14.34 6.32
N ASP A 80 -34.58 -13.38 6.77
CA ASP A 80 -35.07 -12.11 7.32
C ASP A 80 -35.18 -10.99 6.27
N SER A 81 -34.73 -11.26 5.03
CA SER A 81 -34.68 -10.29 3.92
C SER A 81 -33.93 -9.00 4.31
N LYS A 82 -32.74 -9.16 4.88
CA LYS A 82 -31.87 -8.08 5.36
C LYS A 82 -30.41 -8.37 5.03
N TYR A 83 -29.58 -7.33 5.02
CA TYR A 83 -28.12 -7.46 4.94
C TYR A 83 -27.49 -7.54 6.32
N ILE A 84 -26.52 -8.44 6.47
CA ILE A 84 -25.64 -8.55 7.64
C ILE A 84 -24.28 -7.98 7.26
N THR A 85 -23.77 -7.04 8.07
CA THR A 85 -22.50 -6.36 7.79
C THR A 85 -21.41 -6.63 8.83
N LYS A 86 -20.16 -6.61 8.37
CA LYS A 86 -18.96 -6.59 9.24
C LYS A 86 -17.99 -5.55 8.67
N SER A 87 -17.71 -4.49 9.43
CA SER A 87 -16.81 -3.40 9.04
C SER A 87 -15.46 -3.45 9.75
N PHE A 88 -14.41 -3.01 9.06
CA PHE A 88 -13.02 -3.00 9.53
C PHE A 88 -12.32 -1.72 9.08
N ASN A 89 -11.51 -1.15 9.97
CA ASN A 89 -10.52 -0.12 9.68
C ASN A 89 -9.14 -0.71 9.87
N PHE A 90 -8.37 -0.84 8.80
CA PHE A 90 -7.00 -1.29 8.86
C PHE A 90 -6.06 -0.10 8.80
N TYR A 91 -5.30 0.12 9.87
CA TYR A 91 -4.26 1.15 9.87
C TYR A 91 -2.96 0.54 9.37
N VAL A 92 -2.43 1.05 8.28
CA VAL A 92 -1.28 0.47 7.57
C VAL A 92 -0.13 1.47 7.50
N PHE A 93 1.09 0.97 7.59
CA PHE A 93 2.29 1.81 7.55
C PHE A 93 3.49 1.00 7.06
N PRO A 94 4.31 1.52 6.11
CA PRO A 94 5.46 0.82 5.54
C PRO A 94 6.64 0.78 6.53
N LYS A 95 6.45 0.10 7.66
CA LYS A 95 7.51 -0.11 8.65
C LYS A 95 8.58 -1.03 8.02
N PRO A 96 9.85 -0.60 7.91
CA PRO A 96 10.91 -1.46 7.39
C PRO A 96 11.03 -2.72 8.26
N PHE A 97 10.98 -3.90 7.62
CA PHE A 97 11.08 -5.19 8.30
C PHE A 97 12.48 -5.38 8.90
N SER A 98 13.51 -4.98 8.17
CA SER A 98 14.92 -5.07 8.56
C SER A 98 15.72 -3.84 8.11
N ARG A 99 16.99 -3.74 8.51
CA ARG A 99 17.88 -2.65 8.06
C ARG A 99 18.19 -2.67 6.57
N SER A 100 18.00 -3.80 5.89
CA SER A 100 18.18 -3.95 4.45
C SER A 100 16.88 -3.78 3.68
N SER A 101 15.75 -3.67 4.36
CA SER A 101 14.45 -3.44 3.72
C SER A 101 14.36 -2.00 3.19
N PRO A 102 13.57 -1.75 2.13
CA PRO A 102 13.32 -0.40 1.64
C PRO A 102 12.81 0.53 2.75
N ASP A 103 13.36 1.74 2.81
CA ASP A 103 12.90 2.81 3.69
C ASP A 103 12.01 3.77 2.88
N VAL A 104 10.70 3.50 2.92
CA VAL A 104 9.71 4.21 2.10
C VAL A 104 9.59 5.66 2.54
N LYS A 105 9.73 6.58 1.58
CA LYS A 105 9.47 8.00 1.76
C LYS A 105 8.12 8.32 1.14
N PHE A 106 7.27 9.02 1.89
CA PHE A 106 5.95 9.44 1.44
C PHE A 106 5.73 10.91 1.77
N VAL A 107 4.78 11.54 1.08
CA VAL A 107 4.42 12.95 1.25
C VAL A 107 3.18 13.07 2.13
N CYS A 108 3.09 14.15 2.91
CA CYS A 108 1.88 14.54 3.63
C CYS A 108 1.43 15.91 3.13
N GLN A 109 0.16 16.05 2.78
CA GLN A 109 -0.44 17.32 2.42
C GLN A 109 -1.09 17.94 3.65
N SER A 110 -0.63 19.12 4.08
CA SER A 110 -1.07 19.76 5.32
C SER A 110 -2.59 19.88 5.44
N SER A 111 -3.29 20.25 4.36
CA SER A 111 -4.75 20.37 4.36
C SER A 111 -5.48 19.04 4.57
N SER A 112 -4.93 17.94 4.05
CA SER A 112 -5.52 16.60 4.23
C SER A 112 -5.30 16.09 5.66
N ILE A 113 -4.12 16.33 6.23
CA ILE A 113 -3.83 15.97 7.63
C ILE A 113 -4.70 16.80 8.60
N ASP A 114 -4.83 18.11 8.37
CA ASP A 114 -5.71 18.98 9.18
C ASP A 114 -7.17 18.55 9.09
N PHE A 115 -7.64 18.20 7.88
CA PHE A 115 -8.98 17.67 7.67
C PHE A 115 -9.20 16.38 8.48
N LEU A 116 -8.33 15.38 8.36
CA LEU A 116 -8.46 14.13 9.12
C LEU A 116 -8.37 14.36 10.64
N ALA A 117 -7.52 15.28 11.08
CA ALA A 117 -7.44 15.67 12.50
C ALA A 117 -8.77 16.25 13.00
N SER A 118 -9.44 17.09 12.18
CA SER A 118 -10.76 17.66 12.51
C SER A 118 -11.87 16.60 12.64
N GLN A 119 -11.70 15.44 12.00
CA GLN A 119 -12.62 14.30 12.05
C GLN A 119 -12.28 13.31 13.19
N GLY A 120 -11.28 13.62 14.01
CA GLY A 120 -10.87 12.78 15.14
C GLY A 120 -9.99 11.58 14.76
N PHE A 121 -9.33 11.62 13.61
CA PHE A 121 -8.41 10.58 13.18
C PHE A 121 -7.21 10.44 14.14
N ASP A 122 -6.94 9.23 14.63
CA ASP A 122 -5.81 8.96 15.52
C ASP A 122 -4.57 8.52 14.73
N PHE A 123 -3.71 9.49 14.42
CA PHE A 123 -2.44 9.24 13.72
C PHE A 123 -1.48 8.30 14.45
N ASN A 124 -1.62 8.07 15.76
CA ASN A 124 -0.80 7.08 16.47
C ASN A 124 -1.12 5.64 16.02
N LYS A 125 -2.37 5.38 15.61
CA LYS A 125 -2.76 4.07 15.06
C LYS A 125 -2.01 3.78 13.75
N VAL A 126 -1.69 4.81 12.96
CA VAL A 126 -0.84 4.73 11.77
C VAL A 126 0.64 4.67 12.16
N PHE A 127 1.20 5.79 12.64
CA PHE A 127 2.66 5.96 12.67
C PHE A 127 3.36 5.14 13.76
N ARG A 128 2.65 4.75 14.83
CA ARG A 128 3.21 3.90 15.90
C ARG A 128 2.80 2.46 15.74
N ASN A 129 1.53 2.24 15.39
CA ASN A 129 0.88 0.93 15.44
C ASN A 129 0.41 0.41 14.08
N GLY A 130 0.81 1.04 12.97
CA GLY A 130 0.41 0.61 11.63
C GLY A 130 0.89 -0.80 11.32
N ILE A 131 -0.01 -1.56 10.69
CA ILE A 131 0.24 -2.90 10.17
C ILE A 131 1.26 -2.77 9.03
N PRO A 132 2.39 -3.51 9.07
CA PRO A 132 3.34 -3.51 7.96
C PRO A 132 2.71 -4.17 6.72
N TYR A 133 3.33 -3.94 5.58
CA TYR A 133 2.97 -4.59 4.34
C TYR A 133 4.20 -4.72 3.44
N LEU A 134 4.13 -5.66 2.51
CA LEU A 134 5.07 -5.80 1.40
C LEU A 134 4.27 -5.94 0.11
N ASN A 135 4.77 -5.37 -0.98
CA ASN A 135 4.24 -5.68 -2.30
C ASN A 135 4.75 -7.05 -2.79
N GLN A 136 4.24 -7.54 -3.92
CA GLN A 136 4.54 -8.87 -4.45
C GLN A 136 6.04 -9.08 -4.69
N GLU A 137 6.74 -8.05 -5.17
CA GLU A 137 8.16 -8.14 -5.50
C GLU A 137 9.04 -8.10 -4.24
N GLU A 138 8.68 -7.26 -3.27
CA GLU A 138 9.36 -7.23 -1.97
C GLU A 138 9.16 -8.54 -1.20
N GLU A 139 7.97 -9.13 -1.25
CA GLU A 139 7.68 -10.43 -0.67
C GLU A 139 8.51 -11.54 -1.34
N ARG A 140 8.55 -11.56 -2.68
CA ARG A 140 9.34 -12.54 -3.45
C ARG A 140 10.81 -12.47 -3.06
N GLN A 141 11.39 -11.27 -3.06
CA GLN A 141 12.79 -11.05 -2.71
C GLN A 141 13.08 -11.46 -1.26
N LEU A 142 12.16 -11.18 -0.33
CA LEU A 142 12.33 -11.57 1.06
C LEU A 142 12.27 -13.10 1.23
N ARG A 143 11.36 -13.79 0.53
CA ARG A 143 11.27 -15.25 0.49
C ARG A 143 12.56 -15.88 -0.05
N GLU A 144 13.04 -15.41 -1.20
CA GLU A 144 14.29 -15.87 -1.81
C GLU A 144 15.50 -15.70 -0.87
N GLN A 145 15.60 -14.55 -0.18
CA GLN A 145 16.68 -14.33 0.80
C GLN A 145 16.65 -15.31 1.98
N TYR A 146 15.46 -15.71 2.44
CA TYR A 146 15.33 -16.72 3.49
C TYR A 146 15.72 -18.11 2.99
N ASP A 147 15.31 -18.47 1.77
CA ASP A 147 15.65 -19.74 1.12
C ASP A 147 17.15 -19.86 0.82
N GLU A 148 17.80 -18.77 0.39
CA GLU A 148 19.24 -18.71 0.18
C GLU A 148 20.00 -18.88 1.50
N LYS A 149 19.61 -18.14 2.56
CA LYS A 149 20.20 -18.29 3.90
C LYS A 149 20.05 -19.72 4.42
N ARG A 150 18.91 -20.35 4.14
CA ARG A 150 18.65 -21.75 4.50
C ARG A 150 19.54 -22.70 3.72
N SER A 151 19.68 -22.50 2.41
CA SER A 151 20.54 -23.33 1.56
C SER A 151 22.00 -23.23 1.99
N GLN A 152 22.46 -22.03 2.37
CA GLN A 152 23.79 -21.81 2.94
C GLN A 152 23.95 -22.50 4.32
N ALA A 153 22.92 -22.47 5.17
CA ALA A 153 22.95 -23.13 6.48
C ALA A 153 22.93 -24.67 6.39
N ASN A 154 22.22 -25.22 5.40
CA ASN A 154 22.10 -26.67 5.15
C ASN A 154 23.28 -27.24 4.34
N GLY A 155 23.99 -26.42 3.56
CA GLY A 155 25.13 -26.83 2.73
C GLY A 155 26.42 -27.07 3.49
N SER A 156 26.68 -26.33 4.57
CA SER A 156 27.72 -26.58 5.57
C SER A 156 27.44 -25.58 6.68
N GLY A 157 27.21 -26.01 7.93
CA GLY A 157 26.79 -25.15 9.04
C GLY A 157 27.55 -23.82 9.10
N ALA A 158 26.95 -22.76 8.57
CA ALA A 158 27.52 -21.42 8.56
C ALA A 158 27.31 -20.78 9.93
N LEU A 159 28.20 -21.13 10.87
CA LEU A 159 28.51 -20.25 11.98
C LEU A 159 29.17 -19.01 11.38
N ALA A 160 28.69 -17.81 11.72
CA ALA A 160 29.18 -16.51 11.25
C ALA A 160 30.66 -16.19 11.59
N TYR A 161 31.44 -17.19 12.02
CA TYR A 161 32.87 -17.12 12.33
C TYR A 161 33.71 -18.21 11.63
N ALA A 162 33.12 -19.01 10.73
CA ALA A 162 33.84 -20.05 10.01
C ALA A 162 34.38 -19.51 8.67
N SER A 163 35.71 -19.53 8.54
CA SER A 163 36.43 -19.30 7.29
C SER A 163 36.13 -20.46 6.31
N PRO A 164 36.19 -20.27 4.96
CA PRO A 164 35.60 -21.17 3.96
C PRO A 164 36.15 -22.61 3.87
N ASN A 165 37.04 -23.04 4.76
CA ASN A 165 37.81 -24.30 4.65
C ASN A 165 37.64 -25.26 5.86
N THR A 166 36.55 -25.23 6.63
CA THR A 166 36.47 -25.93 7.93
C THR A 166 35.72 -27.26 7.97
N SER A 167 35.31 -27.83 6.84
CA SER A 167 34.79 -29.20 6.83
C SER A 167 35.93 -30.21 6.64
N GLN A 168 36.22 -30.97 7.71
CA GLN A 168 37.00 -32.24 7.75
C GLN A 168 38.50 -32.22 8.15
N CYS A 169 38.98 -31.31 9.00
CA CYS A 169 40.35 -31.45 9.54
C CYS A 169 40.40 -31.18 11.06
N PRO A 170 41.13 -31.99 11.86
CA PRO A 170 41.34 -31.71 13.27
C PRO A 170 42.07 -30.36 13.41
N VAL A 171 41.40 -29.39 14.02
CA VAL A 171 41.96 -28.06 14.25
C VAL A 171 43.08 -28.16 15.28
N THR A 172 44.26 -27.64 14.93
CA THR A 172 45.39 -27.53 15.85
C THR A 172 45.05 -26.55 16.97
N VAL A 173 44.77 -27.07 18.16
CA VAL A 173 44.58 -26.27 19.37
C VAL A 173 45.95 -25.82 19.87
N PRO A 174 46.19 -24.51 20.08
CA PRO A 174 47.43 -24.02 20.67
C PRO A 174 47.71 -24.66 22.04
N GLU A 175 48.99 -24.89 22.35
CA GLU A 175 49.39 -25.65 23.55
C GLU A 175 48.92 -24.99 24.87
N ASP A 176 48.79 -23.66 24.89
CA ASP A 176 48.28 -22.88 26.02
C ASP A 176 46.76 -23.05 26.23
N GLN A 177 46.00 -23.42 25.19
CA GLN A 177 44.55 -23.64 25.26
C GLN A 177 44.16 -25.12 25.31
N LYS A 178 45.11 -26.03 25.15
CA LYS A 178 44.87 -27.48 25.05
C LYS A 178 44.22 -28.04 26.32
N LYS A 179 44.76 -27.71 27.49
CA LYS A 179 44.16 -28.12 28.79
C LYS A 179 42.74 -27.60 28.97
N PHE A 180 42.46 -26.38 28.51
CA PHE A 180 41.13 -25.80 28.59
C PHE A 180 40.13 -26.57 27.71
N ILE A 181 40.48 -26.84 26.46
CA ILE A 181 39.62 -27.61 25.55
C ILE A 181 39.42 -29.05 26.04
N GLU A 182 40.47 -29.69 26.56
CA GLU A 182 40.37 -31.03 27.18
C GLU A 182 39.38 -31.05 28.36
N GLN A 183 39.41 -30.02 29.22
CA GLN A 183 38.43 -29.88 30.31
C GLN A 183 37.00 -29.68 29.81
N VAL A 184 36.81 -28.87 28.77
CA VAL A 184 35.48 -28.67 28.15
C VAL A 184 34.95 -29.97 27.56
N VAL A 185 35.80 -30.70 26.83
CA VAL A 185 35.47 -32.01 26.26
C VAL A 185 35.10 -33.00 27.37
N ALA A 186 35.86 -33.06 28.45
CA ALA A 186 35.58 -33.97 29.56
C ALA A 186 34.19 -33.72 30.16
N LYS A 187 33.84 -32.44 30.40
CA LYS A 187 32.49 -32.08 30.88
C LYS A 187 31.37 -32.50 29.91
N ILE A 188 31.64 -32.48 28.59
CA ILE A 188 30.66 -32.88 27.58
C ILE A 188 30.52 -34.40 27.51
N GLU A 189 31.60 -35.17 27.69
CA GLU A 189 31.54 -36.63 27.85
C GLU A 189 30.75 -37.02 29.10
N ASP A 190 30.99 -36.34 30.23
CA ASP A 190 30.23 -36.54 31.47
C ASP A 190 28.73 -36.22 31.26
N LEU A 191 28.44 -35.14 30.52
CA LEU A 191 27.07 -34.84 30.09
C LEU A 191 26.52 -36.02 29.31
N LEU A 192 27.14 -36.44 28.19
CA LEU A 192 26.70 -37.52 27.31
C LEU A 192 26.39 -38.83 28.05
N GLN A 193 27.16 -39.18 29.08
CA GLN A 193 26.99 -40.38 29.90
C GLN A 193 25.91 -40.25 30.99
N SER A 194 25.51 -39.03 31.37
CA SER A 194 24.49 -38.79 32.40
C SER A 194 23.06 -38.99 31.87
N GLU A 195 22.24 -39.79 32.53
CA GLU A 195 20.80 -39.93 32.19
C GLU A 195 19.95 -38.74 32.70
N GLU A 196 20.38 -38.06 33.77
CA GLU A 196 19.63 -36.96 34.40
C GLU A 196 19.93 -35.57 33.79
N ASN A 197 21.18 -35.29 33.42
CA ASN A 197 21.57 -33.97 32.93
C ASN A 197 21.37 -33.84 31.42
N LYS A 198 20.48 -32.91 31.02
CA LYS A 198 20.20 -32.61 29.60
C LYS A 198 21.00 -31.44 29.04
N ASN A 199 21.46 -30.52 29.90
CA ASN A 199 22.17 -29.31 29.52
C ASN A 199 23.45 -29.14 30.36
N LEU A 200 24.46 -28.49 29.78
CA LEU A 200 25.71 -28.11 30.41
C LEU A 200 26.01 -26.64 30.09
N ASP A 201 26.11 -25.83 31.13
CA ASP A 201 26.56 -24.45 31.02
C ASP A 201 28.08 -24.39 31.21
N LEU A 202 28.78 -23.88 30.19
CA LEU A 202 30.21 -23.62 30.27
C LEU A 202 30.43 -22.22 30.80
N GLU A 203 31.44 -22.05 31.65
CA GLU A 203 31.83 -20.74 32.17
C GLU A 203 32.14 -19.74 31.04
N PRO A 204 31.86 -18.44 31.25
CA PRO A 204 32.22 -17.40 30.28
C PRO A 204 33.70 -17.48 29.90
N CYS A 205 33.97 -17.46 28.59
CA CYS A 205 35.32 -17.59 28.06
C CYS A 205 35.63 -16.49 27.04
N THR A 206 36.91 -16.35 26.69
CA THR A 206 37.32 -15.37 25.68
C THR A 206 36.72 -15.70 24.31
N GLY A 207 36.64 -14.70 23.41
CA GLY A 207 36.16 -14.92 22.04
C GLY A 207 36.98 -15.96 21.28
N PHE A 208 38.29 -16.04 21.55
CA PHE A 208 39.18 -17.05 20.98
C PHE A 208 38.86 -18.46 21.49
N GLN A 209 38.71 -18.63 22.80
CA GLN A 209 38.32 -19.90 23.42
C GLN A 209 36.96 -20.38 22.92
N ARG A 210 35.98 -19.47 22.79
CA ARG A 210 34.67 -19.79 22.22
C ARG A 210 34.82 -20.32 20.79
N LYS A 211 35.63 -19.67 19.95
CA LYS A 211 35.90 -20.15 18.59
C LYS A 211 36.50 -21.57 18.58
N LEU A 212 37.46 -21.84 19.46
CA LEU A 212 38.07 -23.16 19.60
C LEU A 212 37.07 -24.22 20.08
N ILE A 213 36.17 -23.87 21.00
CA ILE A 213 35.09 -24.76 21.45
C ILE A 213 34.19 -25.11 20.26
N TYR A 214 33.63 -24.13 19.55
CA TYR A 214 32.76 -24.39 18.40
C TYR A 214 33.45 -25.23 17.31
N GLN A 215 34.71 -24.92 17.00
CA GLN A 215 35.50 -25.69 16.04
C GLN A 215 35.77 -27.12 16.51
N THR A 216 36.06 -27.33 17.79
CA THR A 216 36.34 -28.66 18.34
C THR A 216 35.08 -29.52 18.37
N LEU A 217 33.96 -28.94 18.80
CA LEU A 217 32.70 -29.67 18.93
C LEU A 217 32.10 -30.03 17.57
N SER A 218 32.25 -29.18 16.55
CA SER A 218 31.71 -29.45 15.21
C SER A 218 32.28 -30.70 14.55
N TRP A 219 33.57 -31.01 14.77
CA TRP A 219 34.19 -32.21 14.22
C TRP A 219 34.08 -33.42 15.17
N LYS A 220 34.19 -33.20 16.49
CA LYS A 220 34.23 -34.28 17.48
C LYS A 220 32.85 -34.84 17.81
N TYR A 221 31.82 -33.98 17.77
CA TYR A 221 30.42 -34.36 18.02
C TYR A 221 29.53 -33.80 16.89
N PRO A 222 29.60 -34.40 15.68
CA PRO A 222 28.81 -33.93 14.54
C PRO A 222 27.30 -34.11 14.73
N LYS A 223 26.89 -34.95 15.71
CA LYS A 223 25.52 -35.29 16.07
C LYS A 223 25.42 -35.52 17.58
N GLY A 224 24.20 -35.44 18.12
CA GLY A 224 23.91 -35.76 19.52
C GLY A 224 23.98 -34.58 20.50
N ILE A 225 24.56 -33.45 20.07
CA ILE A 225 24.63 -32.22 20.88
C ILE A 225 24.21 -30.99 20.05
N HIS A 226 23.65 -30.00 20.74
CA HIS A 226 23.42 -28.66 20.21
C HIS A 226 24.18 -27.64 21.07
N VAL A 227 24.84 -26.70 20.41
CA VAL A 227 25.72 -25.70 21.05
C VAL A 227 25.20 -24.32 20.70
N GLU A 228 24.90 -23.51 21.71
CA GLU A 228 24.48 -22.12 21.55
C GLU A 228 25.23 -21.19 22.51
N THR A 229 25.32 -19.90 22.16
CA THR A 229 25.92 -18.88 23.03
C THR A 229 24.79 -18.04 23.60
N LEU A 230 24.68 -17.99 24.92
CA LEU A 230 23.73 -17.16 25.64
C LEU A 230 24.45 -16.01 26.35
N GLU A 231 23.67 -15.01 26.78
CA GLU A 231 24.16 -13.83 27.46
C GLU A 231 23.43 -13.68 28.80
N THR A 232 24.18 -13.55 29.90
CA THR A 232 23.62 -13.36 31.24
C THR A 232 23.05 -11.95 31.39
N GLU A 233 22.30 -11.70 32.47
CA GLU A 233 21.84 -10.34 32.83
C GLU A 233 22.99 -9.32 32.95
N LYS A 234 24.20 -9.79 33.27
CA LYS A 234 25.42 -8.98 33.35
C LYS A 234 26.13 -8.77 32.00
N LYS A 235 25.52 -9.20 30.89
CA LYS A 235 26.09 -9.19 29.53
C LYS A 235 27.34 -10.06 29.35
N GLU A 236 27.50 -11.07 30.19
CA GLU A 236 28.58 -12.05 30.05
C GLU A 236 28.12 -13.18 29.15
N ARG A 237 28.91 -13.47 28.10
CA ARG A 237 28.56 -14.52 27.15
C ARG A 237 29.13 -15.86 27.59
N TYR A 238 28.26 -16.87 27.64
CA TYR A 238 28.59 -18.23 28.01
C TYR A 238 28.01 -19.22 26.99
N ILE A 239 28.49 -20.46 27.00
CA ILE A 239 28.08 -21.47 26.02
C ILE A 239 27.22 -22.51 26.72
N VAL A 240 26.09 -22.86 26.12
CA VAL A 240 25.24 -23.96 26.56
C VAL A 240 25.37 -25.11 25.58
N VAL A 241 25.64 -26.30 26.12
CA VAL A 241 25.65 -27.55 25.37
C VAL A 241 24.46 -28.39 25.83
N SER A 242 23.56 -28.71 24.91
CA SER A 242 22.37 -29.51 25.19
C SER A 242 22.43 -30.84 24.45
N LYS A 243 22.00 -31.93 25.11
CA LYS A 243 21.80 -33.21 24.42
C LYS A 243 20.60 -33.08 23.50
N VAL A 244 20.81 -33.43 22.24
CA VAL A 244 19.76 -33.37 21.23
C VAL A 244 19.82 -34.65 20.42
N ASP A 245 18.82 -35.51 20.60
CA ASP A 245 18.62 -36.66 19.74
C ASP A 245 18.17 -36.21 18.32
N GLU A 246 18.20 -37.11 17.35
CA GLU A 246 17.85 -36.76 15.96
C GLU A 246 16.37 -36.37 15.78
N GLU A 247 15.46 -36.83 16.66
CA GLU A 247 14.05 -36.42 16.60
C GLU A 247 13.87 -34.99 17.13
N GLU A 248 14.45 -34.69 18.29
CA GLU A 248 14.49 -33.38 18.92
C GLU A 248 15.20 -32.36 18.03
N ARG A 249 16.26 -32.77 17.32
CA ARG A 249 16.93 -31.94 16.31
C ARG A 249 15.97 -31.56 15.19
N LYS A 250 15.32 -32.54 14.56
CA LYS A 250 14.35 -32.31 13.50
C LYS A 250 13.18 -31.45 13.99
N ARG A 251 12.70 -31.69 15.21
CA ARG A 251 11.64 -30.90 15.85
C ARG A 251 12.05 -29.43 16.01
N ARG A 252 13.27 -29.16 16.48
CA ARG A 252 13.81 -27.79 16.62
C ARG A 252 14.00 -27.10 15.28
N GLU A 253 14.54 -27.81 14.28
CA GLU A 253 14.68 -27.28 12.91
C GLU A 253 13.31 -26.94 12.31
N GLN A 254 12.31 -27.81 12.49
CA GLN A 254 10.93 -27.55 12.04
C GLN A 254 10.29 -26.37 12.79
N GLN A 255 10.51 -26.24 14.09
CA GLN A 255 10.01 -25.08 14.87
C GLN A 255 10.67 -23.78 14.45
N LYS A 256 11.98 -23.79 14.21
CA LYS A 256 12.71 -22.63 13.68
C LYS A 256 12.14 -22.23 12.32
N HIS A 257 11.93 -23.19 11.44
CA HIS A 257 11.34 -22.96 10.12
C HIS A 257 9.92 -22.39 10.21
N ALA A 258 9.07 -22.97 11.09
CA ALA A 258 7.72 -22.47 11.29
C ALA A 258 7.73 -21.02 11.81
N LYS A 259 8.64 -20.69 12.73
CA LYS A 259 8.80 -19.33 13.25
C LYS A 259 9.27 -18.35 12.18
N GLU A 260 10.24 -18.73 11.35
CA GLU A 260 10.73 -17.90 10.23
C GLU A 260 9.63 -17.65 9.20
N GLN A 261 8.86 -18.68 8.84
CA GLN A 261 7.71 -18.54 7.94
C GLN A 261 6.64 -17.62 8.54
N GLU A 262 6.45 -17.69 9.86
CA GLU A 262 5.51 -16.85 10.57
C GLU A 262 5.95 -15.38 10.62
N GLU A 263 7.25 -15.12 10.83
CA GLU A 263 7.84 -13.77 10.76
C GLU A 263 7.70 -13.17 9.35
N LEU A 264 7.90 -13.98 8.30
CA LEU A 264 7.68 -13.57 6.92
C LEU A 264 6.21 -13.21 6.67
N ASN A 265 5.28 -14.06 7.11
CA ASN A 265 3.85 -13.79 6.98
C ASN A 265 3.41 -12.53 7.75
N ASP A 266 4.06 -12.24 8.88
CA ASP A 266 3.83 -11.00 9.65
C ASP A 266 4.43 -9.77 8.92
N ALA A 267 5.50 -9.94 8.13
CA ALA A 267 6.08 -8.89 7.30
C ALA A 267 5.20 -8.51 6.11
N VAL A 268 4.68 -9.51 5.37
CA VAL A 268 3.71 -9.30 4.28
C VAL A 268 2.45 -8.60 4.80
N GLY A 269 2.05 -8.94 6.03
CA GLY A 269 1.11 -8.16 6.81
C GLY A 269 -0.20 -7.88 6.09
N PHE A 270 -0.54 -6.61 5.89
CA PHE A 270 -1.83 -6.21 5.35
C PHE A 270 -2.09 -6.69 3.90
N SER A 271 -1.05 -6.89 3.08
CA SER A 271 -1.22 -7.36 1.69
C SER A 271 -1.95 -8.70 1.62
N ARG A 272 -1.89 -9.53 2.67
CA ARG A 272 -2.66 -10.78 2.80
C ARG A 272 -4.17 -10.56 2.75
N VAL A 273 -4.67 -9.44 3.28
CA VAL A 273 -6.09 -9.08 3.18
C VAL A 273 -6.45 -8.73 1.74
N ILE A 274 -5.60 -7.97 1.05
CA ILE A 274 -5.78 -7.62 -0.36
C ILE A 274 -5.79 -8.89 -1.24
N HIS A 275 -4.86 -9.82 -1.00
CA HIS A 275 -4.84 -11.11 -1.68
C HIS A 275 -6.11 -11.92 -1.40
N ALA A 276 -6.64 -11.92 -0.17
CA ALA A 276 -7.89 -12.62 0.12
C ALA A 276 -9.09 -12.00 -0.62
N ILE A 277 -9.15 -10.66 -0.73
CA ILE A 277 -10.16 -9.97 -1.53
C ILE A 277 -10.03 -10.38 -3.01
N ALA A 278 -8.83 -10.32 -3.58
CA ALA A 278 -8.55 -10.68 -4.97
C ALA A 278 -8.96 -12.14 -5.28
N ASN A 279 -8.47 -13.09 -4.47
CA ASN A 279 -8.76 -14.52 -4.60
C ASN A 279 -10.25 -14.85 -4.47
N SER A 280 -11.03 -14.04 -3.76
CA SER A 280 -12.46 -14.30 -3.57
C SER A 280 -13.27 -14.19 -4.87
N GLY A 281 -12.79 -13.42 -5.85
CA GLY A 281 -13.51 -13.15 -7.10
C GLY A 281 -14.84 -12.39 -6.94
N LYS A 282 -15.12 -11.85 -5.74
CA LYS A 282 -16.37 -11.17 -5.41
C LYS A 282 -16.35 -9.71 -5.86
N LEU A 283 -17.55 -9.12 -5.92
CA LEU A 283 -17.71 -7.72 -6.27
C LEU A 283 -17.11 -6.83 -5.17
N VAL A 284 -16.29 -5.87 -5.58
CA VAL A 284 -15.74 -4.80 -4.74
C VAL A 284 -16.36 -3.48 -5.18
N VAL A 285 -17.03 -2.81 -4.26
CA VAL A 285 -17.73 -1.55 -4.48
C VAL A 285 -16.92 -0.42 -3.87
N GLY A 286 -16.83 0.71 -4.56
CA GLY A 286 -16.25 1.94 -4.01
C GLY A 286 -17.03 3.17 -4.47
N HIS A 287 -16.62 4.34 -4.03
CA HIS A 287 -17.23 5.62 -4.43
C HIS A 287 -16.15 6.56 -4.93
N ASN A 288 -16.15 6.93 -6.22
CA ASN A 288 -15.08 7.73 -6.81
C ASN A 288 -13.69 7.06 -6.63
N MET A 289 -13.63 5.76 -6.82
CA MET A 289 -12.59 4.91 -6.21
C MET A 289 -11.30 4.79 -7.03
N LEU A 290 -11.06 5.69 -8.00
CA LEU A 290 -9.89 5.60 -8.87
C LEU A 290 -8.58 5.70 -8.07
N LEU A 291 -8.51 6.63 -7.12
CA LEU A 291 -7.33 6.79 -6.26
C LEU A 291 -7.18 5.61 -5.29
N ASP A 292 -8.27 5.12 -4.71
CA ASP A 292 -8.26 3.94 -3.84
C ASP A 292 -7.66 2.72 -4.55
N VAL A 293 -8.13 2.45 -5.77
CA VAL A 293 -7.62 1.36 -6.59
C VAL A 293 -6.15 1.57 -6.94
N MET A 294 -5.78 2.78 -7.38
CA MET A 294 -4.39 3.10 -7.71
C MET A 294 -3.45 2.90 -6.51
N HIS A 295 -3.77 3.44 -5.34
CA HIS A 295 -2.96 3.28 -4.14
C HIS A 295 -2.90 1.83 -3.66
N THR A 296 -4.02 1.09 -3.72
CA THR A 296 -4.07 -0.30 -3.28
C THR A 296 -3.15 -1.17 -4.15
N VAL A 297 -3.23 -1.03 -5.47
CA VAL A 297 -2.33 -1.74 -6.39
C VAL A 297 -0.88 -1.30 -6.14
N HIS A 298 -0.63 0.01 -6.02
CA HIS A 298 0.70 0.57 -5.85
C HIS A 298 1.44 0.04 -4.61
N GLN A 299 0.75 -0.04 -3.47
CA GLN A 299 1.34 -0.35 -2.18
C GLN A 299 1.38 -1.85 -1.87
N PHE A 300 0.34 -2.59 -2.27
CA PHE A 300 0.14 -3.98 -1.80
C PHE A 300 0.32 -5.02 -2.90
N TYR A 301 0.46 -4.60 -4.16
CA TYR A 301 0.67 -5.52 -5.27
C TYR A 301 1.98 -5.22 -6.00
N CYS A 302 2.08 -4.07 -6.68
CA CYS A 302 3.32 -3.66 -7.34
C CYS A 302 3.30 -2.16 -7.69
N PRO A 303 4.48 -1.54 -7.92
CA PRO A 303 4.55 -0.18 -8.43
C PRO A 303 3.69 0.03 -9.68
N LEU A 304 3.03 1.19 -9.80
CA LEU A 304 2.18 1.44 -10.97
C LEU A 304 3.01 1.49 -12.26
N PRO A 305 2.51 0.90 -13.35
CA PRO A 305 3.24 0.75 -14.61
C PRO A 305 3.33 2.08 -15.38
N PRO A 306 4.24 2.19 -16.36
CA PRO A 306 4.29 3.36 -17.22
C PRO A 306 3.08 3.51 -18.12
N ASP A 307 2.33 2.46 -18.48
CA ASP A 307 1.23 2.52 -19.45
C ASP A 307 -0.13 2.21 -18.79
N LEU A 308 -1.20 2.93 -19.18
CA LEU A 308 -2.54 2.73 -18.60
C LEU A 308 -3.08 1.31 -18.85
N ASN A 309 -2.78 0.71 -20.01
CA ASN A 309 -3.28 -0.63 -20.32
C ASN A 309 -2.71 -1.69 -19.38
N GLU A 310 -1.42 -1.60 -19.03
CA GLU A 310 -0.80 -2.47 -18.03
C GLU A 310 -1.45 -2.26 -16.65
N PHE A 311 -1.82 -1.02 -16.31
CA PHE A 311 -2.52 -0.73 -15.07
C PHE A 311 -3.92 -1.37 -15.04
N LYS A 312 -4.63 -1.38 -16.16
CA LYS A 312 -5.93 -2.06 -16.29
C LYS A 312 -5.79 -3.57 -16.07
N GLU A 313 -4.79 -4.19 -16.69
CA GLU A 313 -4.49 -5.62 -16.52
C GLU A 313 -4.18 -5.97 -15.06
N MET A 314 -3.31 -5.19 -14.41
CA MET A 314 -2.98 -5.40 -13.00
C MET A 314 -4.17 -5.16 -12.06
N THR A 315 -4.98 -4.15 -12.35
CA THR A 315 -6.22 -3.90 -11.61
C THR A 315 -7.16 -5.08 -11.71
N ALA A 316 -7.29 -5.72 -12.89
CA ALA A 316 -8.14 -6.89 -13.07
C ALA A 316 -7.65 -8.12 -12.26
N CYS A 317 -6.33 -8.25 -12.04
CA CYS A 317 -5.76 -9.29 -11.19
C CYS A 317 -6.08 -9.08 -9.69
N VAL A 318 -6.04 -7.82 -9.21
CA VAL A 318 -6.31 -7.49 -7.81
C VAL A 318 -7.81 -7.41 -7.52
N PHE A 319 -8.58 -6.84 -8.45
CA PHE A 319 -10.00 -6.61 -8.33
C PHE A 319 -10.73 -7.07 -9.59
N PRO A 320 -11.12 -8.37 -9.68
CA PRO A 320 -11.74 -8.91 -10.88
C PRO A 320 -13.12 -8.33 -11.18
N ARG A 321 -13.82 -7.80 -10.17
CA ARG A 321 -15.09 -7.09 -10.33
C ARG A 321 -15.15 -5.86 -9.44
N LEU A 322 -15.12 -4.69 -10.07
CA LEU A 322 -15.28 -3.38 -9.44
C LEU A 322 -16.63 -2.75 -9.80
N LEU A 323 -17.19 -1.95 -8.91
CA LEU A 323 -18.32 -1.06 -9.20
C LEU A 323 -18.15 0.26 -8.45
N ASP A 324 -18.14 1.36 -9.21
CA ASP A 324 -18.08 2.70 -8.66
C ASP A 324 -19.50 3.29 -8.51
N THR A 325 -19.93 3.51 -7.27
CA THR A 325 -21.27 4.04 -6.96
C THR A 325 -21.47 5.47 -7.46
N LYS A 326 -20.41 6.27 -7.55
CA LYS A 326 -20.50 7.63 -8.10
C LYS A 326 -20.80 7.58 -9.58
N LEU A 327 -20.17 6.65 -10.30
CA LEU A 327 -20.46 6.40 -11.72
C LEU A 327 -21.88 5.84 -11.90
N MET A 328 -22.28 4.86 -11.08
CA MET A 328 -23.62 4.28 -11.13
C MET A 328 -24.69 5.34 -10.95
N ALA A 329 -24.58 6.19 -9.93
CA ALA A 329 -25.50 7.30 -9.66
C ALA A 329 -25.52 8.37 -10.77
N SER A 330 -24.41 8.53 -11.50
CA SER A 330 -24.27 9.50 -12.60
C SER A 330 -24.73 8.95 -13.97
N THR A 331 -25.21 7.71 -14.00
CA THR A 331 -25.64 6.99 -15.22
C THR A 331 -27.15 6.79 -15.21
N GLN A 332 -27.78 6.65 -16.38
CA GLN A 332 -29.21 6.33 -16.45
C GLN A 332 -29.50 4.95 -15.83
N PRO A 333 -30.63 4.78 -15.12
CA PRO A 333 -31.73 5.74 -14.93
C PRO A 333 -31.52 6.75 -13.78
N PHE A 334 -30.44 6.63 -13.01
CA PHE A 334 -30.22 7.43 -11.80
C PHE A 334 -29.93 8.90 -12.07
N LYS A 335 -29.28 9.20 -13.20
CA LYS A 335 -28.91 10.57 -13.61
C LYS A 335 -30.10 11.54 -13.66
N GLU A 336 -31.31 11.07 -13.93
CA GLU A 336 -32.52 11.89 -13.96
C GLU A 336 -33.10 12.17 -12.56
N ILE A 337 -32.70 11.38 -11.56
CA ILE A 337 -33.31 11.32 -10.23
C ILE A 337 -32.36 11.86 -9.16
N ILE A 338 -31.05 11.73 -9.39
CA ILE A 338 -29.96 12.08 -8.46
C ILE A 338 -29.18 13.26 -9.02
N ASN A 339 -29.25 14.40 -8.34
CA ASN A 339 -28.61 15.65 -8.77
C ASN A 339 -27.20 15.85 -8.19
N ASN A 340 -26.94 15.32 -7.00
CA ASN A 340 -25.64 15.38 -6.33
C ASN A 340 -25.17 13.97 -6.00
N THR A 341 -23.94 13.67 -6.39
CA THR A 341 -23.32 12.35 -6.24
C THR A 341 -22.14 12.38 -5.29
N SER A 342 -22.01 13.37 -4.39
CA SER A 342 -21.14 13.22 -3.21
C SER A 342 -21.71 12.12 -2.31
N LEU A 343 -20.85 11.36 -1.63
CA LEU A 343 -21.29 10.20 -0.86
C LEU A 343 -22.37 10.54 0.18
N ALA A 344 -22.17 11.61 0.95
CA ALA A 344 -23.13 12.06 1.96
C ALA A 344 -24.50 12.46 1.38
N GLU A 345 -24.52 13.23 0.28
CA GLU A 345 -25.79 13.63 -0.36
C GLU A 345 -26.45 12.47 -1.11
N LEU A 346 -25.64 11.55 -1.67
CA LEU A 346 -26.12 10.34 -2.31
C LEU A 346 -26.84 9.44 -1.29
N GLU A 347 -26.24 9.22 -0.13
CA GLU A 347 -26.82 8.45 0.98
C GLU A 347 -28.19 9.00 1.37
N LYS A 348 -28.26 10.32 1.57
CA LYS A 348 -29.50 11.02 1.90
C LYS A 348 -30.55 10.86 0.81
N ARG A 349 -30.17 11.11 -0.45
CA ARG A 349 -31.08 11.02 -1.60
C ARG A 349 -31.65 9.61 -1.77
N LEU A 350 -30.86 8.57 -1.51
CA LEU A 350 -31.25 7.16 -1.66
C LEU A 350 -32.16 6.63 -0.53
N LYS A 351 -32.45 7.44 0.50
CA LYS A 351 -33.48 7.15 1.50
C LYS A 351 -34.88 7.64 1.09
N GLU A 352 -34.96 8.48 0.08
CA GLU A 352 -36.19 9.12 -0.39
C GLU A 352 -36.75 8.44 -1.64
N THR A 353 -38.05 8.56 -1.88
CA THR A 353 -38.69 8.01 -3.09
C THR A 353 -38.00 8.50 -4.37
N PRO A 354 -37.85 7.64 -5.40
CA PRO A 354 -38.40 6.30 -5.54
C PRO A 354 -37.56 5.17 -4.91
N PHE A 355 -36.50 5.50 -4.17
CA PHE A 355 -35.65 4.52 -3.50
C PHE A 355 -36.24 4.08 -2.15
N ASN A 356 -35.75 2.96 -1.63
CA ASN A 356 -36.08 2.49 -0.28
C ASN A 356 -34.76 2.18 0.45
N PRO A 357 -34.61 2.63 1.71
CA PRO A 357 -33.42 2.30 2.48
C PRO A 357 -33.38 0.77 2.74
N PRO A 358 -32.24 0.11 2.52
CA PRO A 358 -32.12 -1.32 2.73
C PRO A 358 -32.19 -1.65 4.21
N LYS A 359 -32.78 -2.81 4.52
CA LYS A 359 -32.71 -3.38 5.87
C LYS A 359 -31.30 -3.92 6.09
N VAL A 360 -30.61 -3.36 7.07
CA VAL A 360 -29.22 -3.72 7.38
C VAL A 360 -29.03 -3.86 8.89
N GLU A 361 -28.21 -4.83 9.28
CA GLU A 361 -27.86 -5.11 10.67
C GLU A 361 -26.37 -5.46 10.77
N SER A 362 -25.69 -5.01 11.83
CA SER A 362 -24.32 -5.44 12.10
C SER A 362 -24.32 -6.87 12.64
N ALA A 363 -23.34 -7.68 12.24
CA ALA A 363 -23.21 -9.04 12.74
C ALA A 363 -23.04 -9.07 14.27
N GLU A 364 -23.50 -10.16 14.91
CA GLU A 364 -23.34 -10.33 16.35
C GLU A 364 -21.86 -10.24 16.77
N GLY A 365 -21.57 -9.43 17.78
CA GLY A 365 -20.20 -9.20 18.26
C GLY A 365 -19.36 -8.23 17.41
N PHE A 366 -19.91 -7.65 16.34
CA PHE A 366 -19.28 -6.57 15.59
C PHE A 366 -19.79 -5.19 16.03
N PRO A 367 -18.93 -4.15 15.98
CA PRO A 367 -19.39 -2.78 16.14
C PRO A 367 -20.44 -2.43 15.08
N SER A 368 -21.45 -1.66 15.48
CA SER A 368 -22.46 -1.12 14.55
C SER A 368 -22.23 0.37 14.35
N TYR A 369 -22.33 0.84 13.12
CA TYR A 369 -22.46 2.26 12.84
C TYR A 369 -23.92 2.70 13.01
N ASN A 370 -24.12 3.92 13.50
CA ASN A 370 -25.42 4.56 13.50
C ASN A 370 -25.42 5.63 12.40
N THR A 371 -26.28 5.48 11.39
CA THR A 371 -26.41 6.46 10.29
C THR A 371 -26.98 7.81 10.74
N ALA A 372 -27.46 7.93 11.99
CA ALA A 372 -27.86 9.20 12.59
C ALA A 372 -26.71 10.01 13.21
N SER A 373 -25.56 9.37 13.48
CA SER A 373 -24.33 10.06 13.87
C SER A 373 -23.46 10.17 12.62
N GLU A 374 -23.28 11.38 12.10
CA GLU A 374 -22.39 11.64 10.97
C GLU A 374 -20.93 11.38 11.38
N GLN A 375 -20.47 10.15 11.17
CA GLN A 375 -19.09 9.73 11.36
C GLN A 375 -18.37 9.60 10.01
N LEU A 376 -18.74 10.48 9.07
CA LEU A 376 -18.13 10.58 7.74
C LEU A 376 -16.61 10.82 7.89
N HIS A 377 -15.83 10.32 6.93
CA HIS A 377 -14.36 10.47 6.90
C HIS A 377 -13.60 9.59 7.91
N GLU A 378 -14.17 8.40 8.11
CA GLU A 378 -13.50 7.21 8.61
C GLU A 378 -13.72 6.11 7.56
N ALA A 379 -12.66 5.52 7.02
CA ALA A 379 -12.74 4.65 5.85
C ALA A 379 -13.76 3.50 5.99
N GLY A 380 -13.87 2.87 7.17
CA GLY A 380 -14.79 1.77 7.42
C GLY A 380 -16.27 2.21 7.41
N TYR A 381 -16.55 3.43 7.87
CA TYR A 381 -17.87 4.07 7.80
C TYR A 381 -18.21 4.45 6.35
N ASP A 382 -17.29 5.09 5.64
CA ASP A 382 -17.52 5.52 4.25
C ASP A 382 -17.68 4.31 3.31
N ALA A 383 -16.95 3.22 3.55
CA ALA A 383 -17.18 1.92 2.90
C ALA A 383 -18.57 1.34 3.23
N TYR A 384 -19.01 1.39 4.49
CA TYR A 384 -20.34 0.94 4.88
C TYR A 384 -21.44 1.74 4.15
N ILE A 385 -21.36 3.06 4.16
CA ILE A 385 -22.31 3.93 3.46
C ILE A 385 -22.29 3.69 1.95
N THR A 386 -21.12 3.51 1.35
CA THR A 386 -20.95 3.17 -0.06
C THR A 386 -21.68 1.87 -0.42
N GLY A 387 -21.57 0.84 0.42
CA GLY A 387 -22.30 -0.41 0.23
C GLY A 387 -23.82 -0.25 0.33
N LEU A 388 -24.31 0.58 1.26
CA LEU A 388 -25.75 0.89 1.34
C LEU A 388 -26.25 1.63 0.09
N CYS A 389 -25.48 2.60 -0.40
CA CYS A 389 -25.81 3.32 -1.64
C CYS A 389 -25.93 2.36 -2.83
N PHE A 390 -24.97 1.43 -2.96
CA PHE A 390 -25.04 0.38 -3.99
C PHE A 390 -26.29 -0.48 -3.87
N ILE A 391 -26.62 -0.98 -2.66
CA ILE A 391 -27.81 -1.81 -2.46
C ILE A 391 -29.08 -1.07 -2.87
N SER A 392 -29.28 0.16 -2.39
CA SER A 392 -30.46 0.98 -2.73
C SER A 392 -30.62 1.19 -4.23
N MET A 393 -29.51 1.45 -4.93
CA MET A 393 -29.51 1.62 -6.38
C MET A 393 -29.78 0.30 -7.12
N ALA A 394 -29.16 -0.81 -6.69
CA ALA A 394 -29.38 -2.13 -7.28
C ALA A 394 -30.84 -2.57 -7.13
N ASP A 395 -31.42 -2.42 -5.93
CA ASP A 395 -32.82 -2.77 -5.65
C ASP A 395 -33.79 -1.90 -6.48
N TYR A 396 -33.47 -0.62 -6.69
CA TYR A 396 -34.24 0.24 -7.60
C TYR A 396 -34.24 -0.27 -9.04
N LEU A 397 -33.12 -0.81 -9.56
CA LEU A 397 -33.11 -1.45 -10.88
C LEU A 397 -34.05 -2.66 -10.96
N GLY A 398 -34.26 -3.36 -9.84
CA GLY A 398 -35.22 -4.46 -9.74
C GLY A 398 -36.66 -4.05 -10.01
N SER A 399 -37.01 -2.77 -9.82
CA SER A 399 -38.35 -2.25 -10.08
C SER A 399 -38.73 -2.24 -11.56
N PHE A 400 -37.76 -2.25 -12.47
CA PHE A 400 -37.97 -2.27 -13.92
C PHE A 400 -38.24 -3.68 -14.48
N LEU A 401 -38.11 -4.72 -13.65
CA LEU A 401 -38.41 -6.10 -14.07
C LEU A 401 -39.92 -6.37 -14.11
N GLY A 402 -40.33 -7.33 -14.94
CA GLY A 402 -41.68 -7.88 -14.94
C GLY A 402 -41.67 -9.35 -14.50
N PRO A 403 -42.09 -9.70 -13.26
CA PRO A 403 -42.56 -8.81 -12.19
C PRO A 403 -41.42 -8.06 -11.47
N PRO A 404 -41.72 -6.91 -10.82
CA PRO A 404 -40.73 -6.14 -10.06
C PRO A 404 -40.12 -6.96 -8.92
N LYS A 405 -38.81 -6.80 -8.69
CA LYS A 405 -38.11 -7.41 -7.56
C LYS A 405 -37.68 -6.33 -6.57
N ILE A 406 -38.00 -6.54 -5.30
CA ILE A 406 -37.61 -5.65 -4.20
C ILE A 406 -36.10 -5.77 -3.93
N HIS A 407 -35.55 -6.98 -4.07
CA HIS A 407 -34.13 -7.26 -3.84
C HIS A 407 -33.44 -7.70 -5.13
N VAL A 408 -32.30 -7.09 -5.43
CA VAL A 408 -31.41 -7.44 -6.53
C VAL A 408 -30.07 -7.92 -6.00
N SER A 409 -29.70 -9.17 -6.34
CA SER A 409 -28.41 -9.75 -5.96
C SER A 409 -27.24 -8.99 -6.59
N ALA A 410 -26.12 -8.89 -5.86
CA ALA A 410 -24.83 -8.39 -6.36
C ALA A 410 -24.20 -9.24 -7.50
N ARG A 411 -24.84 -10.35 -7.88
CA ARG A 411 -24.50 -11.17 -9.05
C ARG A 411 -25.50 -11.02 -10.20
N SER A 412 -26.43 -10.06 -10.11
CA SER A 412 -27.48 -9.86 -11.10
C SER A 412 -26.94 -9.30 -12.42
N LYS A 413 -27.53 -9.72 -13.53
CA LYS A 413 -27.24 -9.14 -14.86
C LYS A 413 -27.63 -7.67 -14.98
N LEU A 414 -28.53 -7.19 -14.11
CA LEU A 414 -28.95 -5.78 -14.10
C LEU A 414 -27.80 -4.82 -13.77
N ILE A 415 -26.79 -5.28 -13.04
CA ILE A 415 -25.67 -4.45 -12.59
C ILE A 415 -24.38 -4.69 -13.39
N GLU A 416 -24.34 -5.73 -14.24
CA GLU A 416 -23.20 -6.03 -15.13
C GLU A 416 -22.72 -4.81 -15.96
N PRO A 417 -23.60 -3.94 -16.50
CA PRO A 417 -23.15 -2.76 -17.25
C PRO A 417 -22.27 -1.78 -16.46
N PHE A 418 -22.34 -1.80 -15.12
CA PHE A 418 -21.56 -0.93 -14.24
C PHE A 418 -20.23 -1.57 -13.80
N PHE A 419 -20.01 -2.85 -14.10
CA PHE A 419 -18.77 -3.51 -13.71
C PHE A 419 -17.55 -2.94 -14.43
N ASN A 420 -16.45 -2.90 -13.67
CA ASN A 420 -15.11 -2.60 -14.13
C ASN A 420 -15.01 -1.27 -14.88
N LYS A 421 -15.78 -0.28 -14.41
CA LYS A 421 -15.77 1.10 -14.88
C LYS A 421 -15.57 2.04 -13.69
N LEU A 422 -14.48 2.79 -13.71
CA LEU A 422 -14.13 3.74 -12.65
C LEU A 422 -14.54 5.15 -13.04
N PHE A 423 -15.06 5.92 -12.08
CA PHE A 423 -15.48 7.29 -12.36
C PHE A 423 -14.27 8.18 -12.72
N LEU A 424 -14.39 8.98 -13.79
CA LEU A 424 -13.37 9.95 -14.17
C LEU A 424 -13.79 11.35 -13.74
N MET A 425 -13.29 11.77 -12.58
CA MET A 425 -13.61 13.07 -12.01
C MET A 425 -13.23 14.23 -12.96
N ARG A 426 -14.18 15.14 -13.19
CA ARG A 426 -14.00 16.40 -13.95
C ARG A 426 -13.57 16.26 -15.41
N ILE A 427 -13.63 15.07 -16.02
CA ILE A 427 -13.55 14.95 -17.48
C ILE A 427 -14.93 15.28 -18.07
N LEU A 428 -14.97 16.07 -19.13
CA LEU A 428 -16.22 16.60 -19.69
C LEU A 428 -16.95 15.57 -20.57
N ASP A 429 -16.19 14.78 -21.32
CA ASP A 429 -16.70 13.99 -22.45
C ASP A 429 -16.41 12.49 -22.34
N ILE A 430 -15.66 12.06 -21.32
CA ILE A 430 -15.39 10.65 -21.01
C ILE A 430 -15.90 10.38 -19.59
N PRO A 431 -17.03 9.66 -19.43
CA PRO A 431 -17.68 9.48 -18.13
C PRO A 431 -16.94 8.50 -17.20
N TYR A 432 -16.16 7.57 -17.77
CA TYR A 432 -15.52 6.50 -17.00
C TYR A 432 -14.25 5.99 -17.68
N LEU A 433 -13.37 5.41 -16.85
CA LEU A 433 -12.25 4.57 -17.27
C LEU A 433 -12.75 3.13 -17.37
N ASN A 434 -12.66 2.53 -18.55
CA ASN A 434 -13.08 1.15 -18.79
C ASN A 434 -11.90 0.20 -18.55
N LEU A 435 -11.97 -0.66 -17.54
CA LEU A 435 -10.86 -1.57 -17.20
C LEU A 435 -10.81 -2.82 -18.09
N GLU A 436 -11.94 -3.24 -18.68
CA GLU A 436 -12.02 -4.45 -19.50
C GLU A 436 -11.78 -4.22 -21.00
N GLY A 437 -11.68 -2.96 -21.42
CA GLY A 437 -11.63 -2.65 -22.85
C GLY A 437 -11.17 -1.23 -23.15
N PRO A 438 -11.25 -0.83 -24.43
CA PRO A 438 -10.89 0.52 -24.81
C PRO A 438 -11.82 1.54 -24.16
N ASP A 439 -11.27 2.70 -23.88
CA ASP A 439 -12.05 3.84 -23.41
C ASP A 439 -12.83 4.49 -24.55
N LEU A 440 -13.92 5.16 -24.19
CA LEU A 440 -14.71 5.93 -25.14
C LEU A 440 -13.85 7.01 -25.80
N GLN A 441 -13.97 7.14 -27.11
CA GLN A 441 -13.29 8.17 -27.90
C GLN A 441 -14.29 9.29 -28.19
N PRO A 442 -14.26 10.41 -27.45
CA PRO A 442 -15.19 11.51 -27.65
C PRO A 442 -14.91 12.24 -28.97
N LYS A 443 -15.97 12.72 -29.62
CA LYS A 443 -15.83 13.62 -30.78
C LYS A 443 -15.46 15.01 -30.28
N ARG A 444 -14.18 15.36 -30.41
CA ARG A 444 -13.61 16.67 -30.03
C ARG A 444 -13.42 17.61 -31.23
N ASP A 445 -14.26 17.46 -32.25
CA ASP A 445 -14.31 18.33 -33.43
C ASP A 445 -14.62 19.79 -33.08
N HIS A 446 -15.34 20.02 -31.98
CA HIS A 446 -15.67 21.32 -31.41
C HIS A 446 -14.59 21.91 -30.48
N VAL A 447 -13.45 21.21 -30.28
CA VAL A 447 -12.37 21.60 -29.37
C VAL A 447 -11.18 22.18 -30.15
N LEU A 448 -10.67 23.30 -29.65
CA LEU A 448 -9.55 24.05 -30.20
C LEU A 448 -8.39 24.05 -29.22
N HIS A 449 -7.17 23.97 -29.74
CA HIS A 449 -5.96 24.28 -28.98
C HIS A 449 -5.52 25.71 -29.29
N VAL A 450 -5.37 26.52 -28.25
CA VAL A 450 -4.97 27.93 -28.37
C VAL A 450 -3.64 28.12 -27.67
N THR A 451 -2.68 28.75 -28.36
CA THR A 451 -1.41 29.21 -27.80
C THR A 451 -1.39 30.73 -27.78
N PHE A 452 -0.93 31.32 -26.69
CA PHE A 452 -0.98 32.76 -26.43
C PHE A 452 0.17 33.20 -25.49
N PRO A 453 0.41 34.51 -25.33
CA PRO A 453 1.42 35.06 -24.42
C PRO A 453 1.07 34.76 -22.96
N LYS A 454 2.09 34.52 -22.12
CA LYS A 454 1.94 34.13 -20.71
C LYS A 454 1.18 35.12 -19.83
N GLU A 455 1.03 36.36 -20.29
CA GLU A 455 0.32 37.42 -19.58
C GLU A 455 -1.22 37.28 -19.67
N TRP A 456 -1.71 36.42 -20.57
CA TRP A 456 -3.13 36.22 -20.81
C TRP A 456 -3.83 35.53 -19.64
N LYS A 457 -5.04 35.98 -19.37
CA LYS A 457 -5.94 35.48 -18.34
C LYS A 457 -7.20 34.92 -18.98
N THR A 458 -8.02 34.26 -18.17
CA THR A 458 -9.30 33.67 -18.61
C THR A 458 -10.21 34.71 -19.29
N SER A 459 -10.18 35.96 -18.83
CA SER A 459 -10.94 37.07 -19.45
C SER A 459 -10.54 37.32 -20.90
N ASP A 460 -9.27 37.20 -21.23
CA ASP A 460 -8.76 37.45 -22.58
C ASP A 460 -9.23 36.37 -23.54
N LEU A 461 -9.27 35.11 -23.08
CA LEU A 461 -9.85 34.00 -23.85
C LEU A 461 -11.36 34.16 -24.05
N TYR A 462 -12.11 34.56 -23.02
CA TYR A 462 -13.54 34.86 -23.18
C TYR A 462 -13.78 36.01 -24.15
N GLN A 463 -12.96 37.06 -24.10
CA GLN A 463 -13.06 38.18 -25.02
C GLN A 463 -12.73 37.75 -26.46
N LEU A 464 -11.66 36.98 -26.65
CA LEU A 464 -11.23 36.47 -27.96
C LEU A 464 -12.34 35.65 -28.63
N PHE A 465 -13.03 34.81 -27.86
CA PHE A 465 -14.06 33.91 -28.40
C PHE A 465 -15.50 34.42 -28.23
N SER A 466 -15.69 35.67 -27.79
CA SER A 466 -17.01 36.26 -27.54
C SER A 466 -17.98 36.18 -28.73
N ALA A 467 -17.45 36.24 -29.96
CA ALA A 467 -18.23 36.11 -31.19
C ALA A 467 -18.80 34.70 -31.44
N PHE A 468 -18.33 33.68 -30.71
CA PHE A 468 -18.71 32.27 -30.88
C PHE A 468 -19.64 31.76 -29.77
N GLY A 469 -20.12 32.66 -28.90
CA GLY A 469 -21.02 32.35 -27.80
C GLY A 469 -20.29 31.79 -26.58
N ASN A 470 -21.00 30.99 -25.77
CA ASN A 470 -20.42 30.39 -24.58
C ASN A 470 -19.35 29.35 -24.95
N ILE A 471 -18.24 29.42 -24.24
CA ILE A 471 -17.09 28.51 -24.38
C ILE A 471 -16.79 27.83 -23.05
N HIS A 472 -16.12 26.69 -23.11
CA HIS A 472 -15.46 26.11 -21.95
C HIS A 472 -13.95 26.15 -22.15
N ILE A 473 -13.22 26.65 -21.15
CA ILE A 473 -11.76 26.77 -21.19
C ILE A 473 -11.15 25.72 -20.26
N SER A 474 -10.17 24.98 -20.76
CA SER A 474 -9.39 24.02 -19.99
C SER A 474 -7.89 24.28 -20.17
N TRP A 475 -7.28 24.91 -19.18
CA TRP A 475 -5.87 25.31 -19.21
C TRP A 475 -4.92 24.12 -19.29
N ILE A 476 -3.92 24.21 -20.15
CA ILE A 476 -2.85 23.19 -20.29
C ILE A 476 -1.62 23.66 -19.51
N ASP A 477 -1.18 24.90 -19.77
CA ASP A 477 -0.09 25.59 -19.08
C ASP A 477 -0.32 27.12 -19.11
N ASP A 478 0.69 27.91 -18.76
CA ASP A 478 0.60 29.39 -18.74
C ASP A 478 0.56 30.02 -20.15
N THR A 479 0.81 29.27 -21.21
CA THR A 479 0.84 29.75 -22.60
C THR A 479 -0.15 29.05 -23.52
N SER A 480 -0.91 28.08 -23.01
CA SER A 480 -1.83 27.29 -23.84
C SER A 480 -3.04 26.76 -23.09
N ALA A 481 -4.16 26.64 -23.82
CA ALA A 481 -5.41 26.09 -23.30
C ALA A 481 -6.22 25.39 -24.40
N PHE A 482 -7.05 24.43 -23.99
CA PHE A 482 -8.15 23.93 -24.80
C PHE A 482 -9.38 24.82 -24.64
N VAL A 483 -10.01 25.16 -25.75
CA VAL A 483 -11.27 25.92 -25.79
C VAL A 483 -12.30 25.12 -26.58
N SER A 484 -13.43 24.78 -25.96
CA SER A 484 -14.53 24.13 -26.66
C SER A 484 -15.62 25.11 -27.03
N LEU A 485 -16.05 25.07 -28.29
CA LEU A 485 -17.14 25.89 -28.79
C LEU A 485 -18.48 25.16 -28.66
N SER A 486 -19.56 25.91 -28.42
CA SER A 486 -20.92 25.36 -28.36
C SER A 486 -21.43 24.87 -29.72
N GLN A 487 -20.95 25.45 -30.82
CA GLN A 487 -21.34 25.10 -32.19
C GLN A 487 -20.11 24.59 -32.98
N PRO A 488 -20.08 23.31 -33.37
CA PRO A 488 -18.96 22.74 -34.13
C PRO A 488 -18.67 23.46 -35.46
N ASP A 489 -19.69 24.00 -36.11
CA ASP A 489 -19.56 24.68 -37.41
C ASP A 489 -18.69 25.95 -37.34
N LEU A 490 -18.58 26.55 -36.16
CA LEU A 490 -17.81 27.78 -35.94
C LEU A 490 -16.30 27.54 -35.78
N VAL A 491 -15.87 26.28 -35.57
CA VAL A 491 -14.47 25.90 -35.39
C VAL A 491 -13.60 26.35 -36.56
N LYS A 492 -14.07 26.09 -37.80
CA LYS A 492 -13.35 26.48 -39.02
C LYS A 492 -13.19 28.00 -39.11
N ILE A 493 -14.19 28.75 -38.66
CA ILE A 493 -14.16 30.21 -38.66
C ILE A 493 -13.12 30.69 -37.65
N ALA A 494 -13.15 30.18 -36.41
CA ALA A 494 -12.18 30.53 -35.37
C ALA A 494 -10.72 30.26 -35.78
N VAL A 495 -10.44 29.09 -36.38
CA VAL A 495 -9.11 28.74 -36.89
C VAL A 495 -8.69 29.69 -38.02
N ASN A 496 -9.58 29.98 -38.97
CA ASN A 496 -9.26 30.89 -40.07
C ASN A 496 -9.02 32.34 -39.61
N THR A 497 -9.78 32.82 -38.62
CA THR A 497 -9.57 34.15 -38.02
C THR A 497 -8.18 34.27 -37.40
N SER A 498 -7.68 33.21 -36.76
CA SER A 498 -6.35 33.22 -36.13
C SER A 498 -5.19 33.37 -37.12
N LYS A 499 -5.39 33.08 -38.42
CA LYS A 499 -4.33 33.21 -39.45
C LYS A 499 -3.84 34.65 -39.61
N TYR A 500 -4.65 35.63 -39.19
CA TYR A 500 -4.34 37.05 -39.27
C TYR A 500 -3.82 37.61 -37.95
N ALA A 501 -3.72 36.79 -36.89
CA ALA A 501 -3.24 37.21 -35.59
C ALA A 501 -1.76 36.86 -35.43
N GLU A 502 -1.00 37.78 -34.84
CA GLU A 502 0.42 37.56 -34.51
C GLU A 502 0.62 37.12 -33.06
N SER A 503 -0.28 37.51 -32.15
CA SER A 503 -0.13 37.29 -30.71
C SER A 503 -0.58 35.91 -30.24
N TYR A 504 -1.44 35.23 -30.98
CA TYR A 504 -1.96 33.91 -30.58
C TYR A 504 -2.13 33.01 -31.80
N ARG A 505 -2.21 31.70 -31.56
CA ARG A 505 -2.45 30.69 -32.60
C ARG A 505 -3.58 29.75 -32.19
N ILE A 506 -4.54 29.55 -33.09
CA ILE A 506 -5.61 28.56 -32.91
C ILE A 506 -5.38 27.42 -33.90
N GLN A 507 -5.41 26.18 -33.40
CA GLN A 507 -5.42 24.98 -34.23
C GLN A 507 -6.51 24.03 -33.73
N THR A 508 -6.97 23.13 -34.59
CA THR A 508 -7.95 22.13 -34.20
C THR A 508 -7.35 21.13 -33.22
N TYR A 509 -8.18 20.49 -32.38
CA TYR A 509 -7.72 19.42 -31.50
C TYR A 509 -7.07 18.27 -32.28
N ALA A 510 -7.62 17.91 -33.45
CA ALA A 510 -7.07 16.86 -34.30
C ALA A 510 -5.64 17.19 -34.80
N GLU A 511 -5.41 18.42 -35.26
CA GLU A 511 -4.07 18.88 -35.68
C GLU A 511 -3.07 18.88 -34.51
N TYR A 512 -3.52 19.32 -33.33
CA TYR A 512 -2.69 19.29 -32.11
C TYR A 512 -2.28 17.86 -31.75
N VAL A 513 -3.23 16.92 -31.70
CA VAL A 513 -2.96 15.52 -31.38
C VAL A 513 -2.05 14.88 -32.42
N GLY A 514 -2.28 15.14 -33.71
CA GLY A 514 -1.43 14.65 -34.80
C GLY A 514 0.03 15.06 -34.63
N LYS A 515 0.29 16.37 -34.40
CA LYS A 515 1.64 16.88 -34.13
C LYS A 515 2.28 16.25 -32.90
N LYS A 516 1.52 16.12 -31.81
CA LYS A 516 2.01 15.51 -30.55
C LYS A 516 2.40 14.05 -30.73
N GLN A 517 1.68 13.30 -31.58
CA GLN A 517 2.02 11.92 -31.92
C GLN A 517 3.28 11.83 -32.80
N GLU A 518 3.41 12.70 -33.80
CA GLU A 518 4.63 12.81 -34.63
C GLU A 518 5.86 13.14 -33.78
N GLU A 519 5.76 14.09 -32.85
CA GLU A 519 6.83 14.43 -31.91
C GLU A 519 7.22 13.25 -31.00
N LYS A 520 6.23 12.50 -30.48
CA LYS A 520 6.48 11.29 -29.68
C LYS A 520 7.16 10.20 -30.49
N GLN A 521 6.74 9.96 -31.74
CA GLN A 521 7.38 8.99 -32.63
C GLN A 521 8.80 9.41 -32.98
N THR A 522 9.02 10.70 -33.24
CA THR A 522 10.35 11.25 -33.54
C THR A 522 11.28 11.12 -32.34
N LYS A 523 10.79 11.38 -31.11
CA LYS A 523 11.56 11.16 -29.87
C LYS A 523 11.87 9.68 -29.63
N ARG A 524 10.92 8.77 -29.85
CA ARG A 524 11.15 7.31 -29.75
C ARG A 524 12.21 6.85 -30.75
N LYS A 525 12.14 7.32 -32.00
CA LYS A 525 13.12 7.02 -33.06
C LYS A 525 14.51 7.55 -32.73
N TRP A 526 14.60 8.78 -32.22
CA TRP A 526 15.87 9.35 -31.72
C TRP A 526 16.46 8.56 -30.55
N THR A 527 15.63 8.08 -29.61
CA THR A 527 16.12 7.24 -28.51
C THR A 527 16.60 5.87 -28.99
N GLU A 528 15.89 5.23 -29.93
CA GLU A 528 16.30 3.96 -30.54
C GLU A 528 17.61 4.10 -31.33
N ASP A 529 17.74 5.15 -32.15
CA ASP A 529 18.95 5.46 -32.91
C ASP A 529 20.12 5.79 -31.97
N SER A 530 19.85 6.48 -30.84
CA SER A 530 20.85 6.76 -29.80
C SER A 530 21.32 5.49 -29.08
N TRP A 531 20.42 4.56 -28.77
CA TRP A 531 20.79 3.24 -28.22
C TRP A 531 21.62 2.42 -29.23
N GLN A 532 21.27 2.43 -30.52
CA GLN A 532 22.05 1.78 -31.58
C GLN A 532 23.41 2.44 -31.83
N GLU A 533 23.54 3.75 -31.58
CA GLU A 533 24.82 4.45 -31.67
C GLU A 533 25.73 4.16 -30.46
N VAL A 534 25.15 4.00 -29.26
CA VAL A 534 25.87 3.56 -28.04
C VAL A 534 26.29 2.10 -28.15
N GLU A 535 25.47 1.22 -28.73
CA GLU A 535 25.86 -0.16 -29.02
C GLU A 535 26.95 -0.26 -30.09
N ARG A 536 26.88 0.55 -31.17
CA ARG A 536 27.98 0.62 -32.15
C ARG A 536 29.29 1.09 -31.52
N LYS A 537 29.26 2.13 -30.66
CA LYS A 537 30.44 2.61 -29.93
C LYS A 537 30.98 1.58 -28.92
N ARG A 538 30.12 0.71 -28.34
CA ARG A 538 30.52 -0.42 -27.48
C ARG A 538 31.11 -1.61 -28.26
N LEU A 539 30.68 -1.85 -29.50
CA LEU A 539 31.29 -2.87 -30.37
C LEU A 539 32.63 -2.40 -30.94
N ASP A 540 32.76 -1.13 -31.32
CA ASP A 540 34.03 -0.59 -31.86
C ASP A 540 35.14 -0.54 -30.80
N THR A 541 34.82 -0.35 -29.52
CA THR A 541 35.80 -0.41 -28.42
C THR A 541 36.21 -1.82 -28.00
N LYS A 542 35.46 -2.86 -28.40
CA LYS A 542 35.81 -4.27 -28.15
C LYS A 542 36.66 -4.91 -29.27
N THR A 543 36.83 -4.23 -30.39
CA THR A 543 37.55 -4.76 -31.56
C THR A 543 39.00 -4.25 -31.67
N LEU A 544 39.45 -3.38 -30.75
CA LEU A 544 40.78 -2.76 -30.77
C LEU A 544 41.67 -3.11 -29.55
N SER A 545 41.32 -4.15 -28.79
CA SER A 545 42.07 -4.56 -27.58
C SER A 545 42.44 -6.05 -27.55
N HIS A 546 42.64 -6.65 -28.73
CA HIS A 546 43.13 -8.02 -28.87
C HIS A 546 44.26 -8.12 -29.90
N GLU A 547 45.31 -7.31 -29.76
CA GLU A 547 46.61 -7.60 -30.36
C GLU A 547 47.72 -6.93 -29.54
N LEU A 548 48.77 -7.72 -29.24
CA LEU A 548 50.01 -7.41 -28.49
C LEU A 548 49.99 -7.55 -26.95
N GLN A 549 50.19 -8.79 -26.49
CA GLN A 549 51.04 -9.08 -25.32
C GLN A 549 52.51 -9.09 -25.75
N ASN A 550 53.39 -8.34 -25.08
CA ASN A 550 54.62 -8.87 -24.45
C ASN A 550 55.63 -7.77 -24.05
N HIS A 551 56.33 -8.07 -22.95
CA HIS A 551 57.66 -7.61 -22.51
C HIS A 551 57.81 -6.26 -21.76
N ASP A 552 58.11 -6.40 -20.46
CA ASP A 552 59.38 -6.07 -19.80
C ASP A 552 59.41 -5.13 -18.58
N PHE A 553 60.44 -5.41 -17.78
CA PHE A 553 60.72 -5.15 -16.37
C PHE A 553 61.09 -3.70 -16.00
N CYS A 554 60.76 -3.36 -14.75
CA CYS A 554 61.54 -2.58 -13.75
C CYS A 554 61.81 -1.06 -13.84
N THR A 555 61.77 -0.50 -12.61
CA THR A 555 62.59 0.58 -12.00
C THR A 555 62.28 2.07 -12.20
N ASN A 556 61.98 2.69 -11.05
CA ASN A 556 62.40 4.01 -10.54
C ASN A 556 62.22 5.28 -11.38
N SER A 557 61.51 6.28 -10.85
CA SER A 557 62.10 7.39 -10.06
C SER A 557 61.20 8.63 -9.99
N PHE A 558 61.40 9.37 -8.89
CA PHE A 558 60.85 10.66 -8.47
C PHE A 558 60.75 11.76 -9.54
N SER A 559 59.74 12.62 -9.43
CA SER A 559 59.93 14.04 -9.03
C SER A 559 58.62 14.80 -8.93
N ALA A 560 58.56 15.68 -7.92
CA ALA A 560 57.48 16.58 -7.59
C ALA A 560 57.57 17.89 -8.39
N THR A 561 56.44 18.57 -8.58
CA THR A 561 56.37 20.04 -8.43
C THR A 561 54.95 20.48 -8.06
N SER A 562 54.93 21.34 -7.06
CA SER A 562 53.83 22.06 -6.41
C SER A 562 53.32 23.25 -7.23
N THR A 563 52.06 23.64 -7.05
CA THR A 563 51.71 25.05 -6.70
C THR A 563 50.34 25.14 -6.03
N MET A 564 50.31 25.83 -4.88
CA MET A 564 49.16 26.17 -4.03
C MET A 564 48.34 27.35 -4.57
N GLY A 565 47.09 27.44 -4.12
CA GLY A 565 46.32 28.69 -3.99
C GLY A 565 45.43 28.63 -2.76
N GLU A 566 45.84 29.32 -1.69
CA GLU A 566 45.16 29.45 -0.38
C GLU A 566 43.95 30.40 -0.42
N LYS A 567 43.03 30.24 0.54
CA LYS A 567 42.45 31.35 1.34
C LYS A 567 41.87 30.84 2.67
N ASN A 568 42.49 31.28 3.77
CA ASN A 568 42.05 31.19 5.18
C ASN A 568 41.05 32.31 5.52
N VAL A 569 40.19 32.11 6.54
CA VAL A 569 39.99 33.05 7.68
C VAL A 569 39.45 32.28 8.92
N SER A 570 40.02 32.62 10.09
CA SER A 570 39.96 32.07 11.45
C SER A 570 38.67 32.34 12.27
N PRO A 571 38.53 31.73 13.49
CA PRO A 571 37.51 32.08 14.50
C PRO A 571 38.06 33.02 15.59
N GLY A 572 37.17 33.76 16.27
CA GLY A 572 37.52 34.60 17.43
C GLY A 572 36.35 34.78 18.39
N ALA A 573 36.62 34.55 19.68
CA ALA A 573 35.75 34.80 20.82
C ALA A 573 36.11 36.14 21.51
N GLY A 574 35.17 36.73 22.26
CA GLY A 574 35.48 37.77 23.25
C GLY A 574 34.37 38.79 23.58
N GLU A 575 33.66 38.51 24.67
CA GLU A 575 33.28 39.40 25.80
C GLU A 575 32.38 40.66 25.68
N ALA A 576 31.30 40.60 26.49
CA ALA A 576 30.91 41.49 27.62
C ALA A 576 29.83 42.60 27.49
N GLY A 577 28.85 42.49 28.42
CA GLY A 577 28.08 43.56 29.10
C GLY A 577 26.77 44.00 28.45
N SER A 578 25.65 44.25 29.13
CA SER A 578 25.22 44.20 30.54
C SER A 578 23.73 44.64 30.60
N GLU A 579 22.97 44.12 31.58
CA GLU A 579 21.74 44.71 32.20
C GLU A 579 20.46 44.81 31.32
N ASP A 580 19.22 44.54 31.76
CA ASP A 580 18.62 44.52 33.10
C ASP A 580 17.21 43.88 33.04
N GLY A 581 16.69 43.40 34.19
CA GLY A 581 15.25 43.46 34.50
C GLY A 581 14.45 42.16 34.64
N VAL A 582 14.34 41.66 35.88
CA VAL A 582 13.41 40.62 36.36
C VAL A 582 12.21 41.26 37.07
N ALA A 583 11.00 40.74 36.86
CA ALA A 583 9.87 40.64 37.81
C ALA A 583 8.80 39.76 37.13
N GLY A 584 8.22 38.68 37.68
CA GLY A 584 8.06 38.28 39.06
C GLY A 584 6.74 38.81 39.61
N GLU A 585 5.64 38.05 39.50
CA GLU A 585 4.54 38.07 40.48
C GLU A 585 3.64 36.84 40.34
N GLU A 586 3.55 36.11 41.46
CA GLU A 586 2.65 35.01 41.77
C GLU A 586 1.27 35.56 42.18
N SER A 587 0.20 34.79 42.01
CA SER A 587 -0.87 34.70 43.01
C SER A 587 -1.66 33.40 42.86
N GLU A 588 -1.61 32.60 43.92
CA GLU A 588 -2.56 31.55 44.31
C GLU A 588 -3.99 32.15 44.43
N CYS A 589 -5.12 31.43 44.52
CA CYS A 589 -5.43 30.36 45.47
C CYS A 589 -6.86 29.81 45.23
N GLU A 590 -7.12 28.62 45.79
CA GLU A 590 -8.41 28.04 46.24
C GLU A 590 -9.46 27.55 45.23
N ALA A 591 -10.35 26.60 45.53
CA ALA A 591 -10.36 25.33 46.27
C ALA A 591 -11.77 24.71 46.02
N GLU A 592 -11.81 23.39 45.87
CA GLU A 592 -12.90 22.40 45.99
C GLU A 592 -14.11 22.74 46.91
N PRO A 593 -15.33 22.12 46.78
CA PRO A 593 -15.47 20.66 46.92
C PRO A 593 -16.64 19.89 46.25
N LEU A 594 -16.39 18.58 46.11
CA LEU A 594 -17.23 17.35 46.19
C LEU A 594 -18.77 17.43 46.42
N SER A 595 -19.50 16.54 45.73
CA SER A 595 -20.57 15.73 46.38
C SER A 595 -20.84 14.38 45.69
N GLU A 596 -20.97 13.34 46.52
CA GLU A 596 -21.31 11.95 46.20
C GLU A 596 -22.84 11.73 46.02
N GLY A 597 -23.26 10.61 45.40
CA GLY A 597 -24.54 9.99 45.79
C GLY A 597 -25.27 8.99 44.87
N ARG A 598 -24.98 7.68 45.06
CA ARG A 598 -25.92 6.53 45.13
C ARG A 598 -26.77 6.03 43.92
N LYS A 599 -26.38 4.82 43.47
CA LYS A 599 -27.12 3.53 43.43
C LYS A 599 -28.66 3.52 43.25
N LYS A 600 -29.15 2.80 42.22
CA LYS A 600 -30.29 1.84 42.35
C LYS A 600 -30.15 0.65 41.39
N ALA A 601 -30.15 -0.54 41.98
CA ALA A 601 -30.32 -1.83 41.32
C ALA A 601 -31.82 -2.14 41.09
N LYS A 602 -32.15 -2.81 39.98
CA LYS A 602 -33.44 -3.50 39.81
C LYS A 602 -33.22 -4.93 39.35
N LYS A 603 -33.64 -5.85 40.23
CA LYS A 603 -33.90 -7.27 39.97
C LYS A 603 -34.94 -7.43 38.85
N LEU A 604 -34.74 -8.40 37.95
CA LEU A 604 -35.85 -9.08 37.29
C LEU A 604 -35.60 -10.60 37.21
N LYS A 605 -36.71 -11.33 37.20
CA LYS A 605 -36.88 -12.70 37.66
C LYS A 605 -36.42 -13.74 36.64
N ARG A 606 -35.80 -14.77 37.22
CA ARG A 606 -35.63 -16.13 36.72
C ARG A 606 -36.98 -16.72 36.27
N MET A 607 -37.11 -17.10 35.00
CA MET A 607 -38.09 -18.11 34.57
C MET A 607 -37.35 -19.29 33.97
N LYS A 608 -37.60 -20.44 34.57
CA LYS A 608 -37.08 -21.77 34.25
C LYS A 608 -38.00 -22.32 33.16
N LYS A 609 -37.49 -22.71 32.00
CA LYS A 609 -38.23 -23.56 31.05
C LYS A 609 -37.29 -24.65 30.54
N GLU A 610 -37.82 -25.87 30.58
CA GLU A 610 -37.11 -27.14 30.48
C GLU A 610 -36.62 -27.43 29.05
N LEU A 611 -35.47 -28.09 28.96
CA LEU A 611 -34.98 -28.77 27.77
C LEU A 611 -35.86 -29.98 27.40
N PRO A 612 -35.85 -30.36 26.12
CA PRO A 612 -35.68 -31.77 25.75
C PRO A 612 -34.30 -32.00 25.10
N ARG A 613 -33.77 -33.19 25.38
CA ARG A 613 -32.48 -33.72 24.92
C ARG A 613 -32.54 -34.24 23.47
N ALA A 614 -31.34 -34.25 22.89
CA ALA A 614 -30.77 -35.22 21.95
C ALA A 614 -30.88 -34.94 20.45
N GLY A 615 -29.70 -34.85 19.84
CA GLY A 615 -29.42 -34.86 18.41
C GLY A 615 -27.94 -34.59 18.17
N SER A 616 -27.09 -35.60 18.43
CA SER A 616 -25.66 -35.55 18.12
C SER A 616 -25.45 -35.48 16.61
N CYS A 617 -24.89 -34.38 16.11
CA CYS A 617 -24.26 -34.35 14.80
C CYS A 617 -22.83 -33.84 15.00
N THR A 618 -21.89 -34.68 14.62
CA THR A 618 -20.45 -34.44 14.68
C THR A 618 -20.07 -33.29 13.76
N ASP A 619 -19.68 -32.16 14.33
CA ASP A 619 -19.02 -31.08 13.59
C ASP A 619 -17.68 -31.57 13.05
N SER A 620 -17.63 -31.75 11.73
CA SER A 620 -16.36 -31.82 11.01
C SER A 620 -15.83 -30.38 10.90
N PRO A 621 -14.56 -30.10 11.23
CA PRO A 621 -14.02 -28.76 11.09
C PRO A 621 -14.01 -28.40 9.60
N ALA A 622 -14.79 -27.38 9.24
CA ALA A 622 -14.73 -26.77 7.93
C ALA A 622 -13.29 -26.32 7.67
N LYS A 623 -12.65 -26.88 6.64
CA LYS A 623 -11.35 -26.43 6.16
C LYS A 623 -11.50 -24.96 5.77
N LEU A 624 -10.86 -24.06 6.54
CA LEU A 624 -10.61 -22.69 6.09
C LEU A 624 -9.95 -22.75 4.71
N PHE A 625 -10.39 -21.87 3.81
CA PHE A 625 -9.75 -21.63 2.52
C PHE A 625 -8.25 -21.30 2.74
N GLU A 626 -7.36 -22.22 2.38
CA GLU A 626 -5.92 -21.94 2.33
C GLU A 626 -5.68 -20.97 1.17
N VAL A 627 -5.37 -19.71 1.50
CA VAL A 627 -4.79 -18.77 0.55
C VAL A 627 -3.46 -19.39 0.09
N PRO A 628 -3.24 -19.62 -1.21
CA PRO A 628 -1.99 -20.19 -1.70
C PRO A 628 -0.79 -19.34 -1.24
N ASP A 629 0.28 -19.99 -0.79
CA ASP A 629 1.48 -19.32 -0.26
C ASP A 629 2.24 -18.47 -1.32
N THR A 630 1.88 -18.59 -2.60
CA THR A 630 2.45 -17.82 -3.73
C THR A 630 1.45 -17.69 -4.89
N TRP A 631 1.45 -16.53 -5.56
CA TRP A 631 0.88 -16.28 -6.89
C TRP A 631 1.96 -16.29 -7.97
#